data_AF-A0A090VHQ5-F1
#
_entry.id   AF-A0A090VHQ5-F1
#
_cell.length_a   1.000
_cell.length_b   1.000
_cell.length_c   1.000
_cell.angle_alpha   90.00
_cell.angle_beta   90.00
_cell.angle_gamma   90.00
#
_symmetry.space_group_name_H-M   'P 1'
#
loop_
_entity.id
_entity.type
_entity.pdbx_description
1 polymer ?
#
loop_
_entity_poly.entity_id
_entity_poly.type
_entity_poly.pdbx_seq_one_letter_code
_entity_poly.pdbx_strand_id
1 'polypeptide(L)'
;MLYPRTLASAEVSWSDPKVKNWERFQNALKSDHFKRLERDNVNYANSMFTVYPAFAIDQLNTEAIVFLKTETVGFSIYYTLDGSDPTINAIKYEGDFKTKPKTLLKAGLFNEAGELLGEITEIRLK
;
A
#
# COMPACT_ATOMS: atom_id res chain seq x y z
N MET A 1 12.17 -5.32 -13.51
CA MET A 1 10.71 -5.22 -13.74
C MET A 1 9.98 -6.59 -13.79
N LEU A 2 10.69 -7.72 -13.65
CA LEU A 2 10.09 -9.06 -13.75
C LEU A 2 9.54 -9.56 -12.39
N TYR A 3 10.30 -9.34 -11.32
CA TYR A 3 9.91 -9.67 -9.94
C TYR A 3 9.17 -8.49 -9.28
N PRO A 4 8.13 -8.75 -8.47
CA PRO A 4 7.65 -10.06 -7.99
C PRO A 4 6.59 -10.75 -8.87
N ARG A 5 6.15 -10.13 -9.98
CA ARG A 5 5.01 -10.63 -10.77
C ARG A 5 5.18 -12.05 -11.32
N THR A 6 6.40 -12.45 -11.66
CA THR A 6 6.67 -13.83 -12.10
C THR A 6 6.44 -14.87 -11.00
N LEU A 7 6.65 -14.52 -9.73
CA LEU A 7 6.34 -15.42 -8.62
C LEU A 7 4.83 -15.63 -8.51
N ALA A 8 4.04 -14.58 -8.73
CA ALA A 8 2.59 -14.71 -8.77
C ALA A 8 2.13 -15.56 -9.96
N SER A 9 2.76 -15.39 -11.13
CA SER A 9 2.47 -16.25 -12.30
C SER A 9 2.81 -17.71 -12.02
N ALA A 10 3.97 -17.99 -11.39
CA ALA A 10 4.38 -19.35 -11.04
C ALA A 10 3.41 -20.00 -10.03
N GLU A 11 2.96 -19.24 -9.03
CA GLU A 11 1.95 -19.68 -8.07
C GLU A 11 0.62 -20.02 -8.76
N VAL A 12 0.17 -19.19 -9.71
CA VAL A 12 -1.05 -19.47 -10.46
C VAL A 12 -0.90 -20.72 -11.35
N SER A 13 0.25 -20.92 -11.97
CA SER A 13 0.51 -22.03 -12.87
C SER A 13 0.72 -23.37 -12.16
N TRP A 14 1.33 -23.38 -10.97
CA TRP A 14 1.74 -24.62 -10.29
C TRP A 14 0.84 -25.04 -9.12
N SER A 15 0.27 -24.08 -8.37
CA SER A 15 -0.50 -24.39 -7.16
C SER A 15 -1.94 -24.77 -7.49
N ASP A 16 -2.49 -25.73 -6.73
CA ASP A 16 -3.90 -26.12 -6.83
C ASP A 16 -4.82 -24.92 -6.50
N PRO A 17 -5.85 -24.63 -7.32
CA PRO A 17 -6.81 -23.54 -7.06
C PRO A 17 -7.39 -23.51 -5.66
N LYS A 18 -7.61 -24.66 -5.00
CA LYS A 18 -8.21 -24.74 -3.66
C LYS A 18 -7.32 -24.17 -2.55
N VAL A 19 -6.02 -24.11 -2.78
CA VAL A 19 -5.04 -23.66 -1.78
C VAL A 19 -4.54 -22.23 -2.07
N LYS A 20 -5.01 -21.60 -3.17
CA LYS A 20 -4.63 -20.24 -3.55
C LYS A 20 -5.23 -19.25 -2.57
N ASN A 21 -4.37 -18.57 -1.83
CA ASN A 21 -4.75 -17.54 -0.87
C ASN A 21 -3.74 -16.38 -0.96
N TRP A 22 -4.25 -15.16 -1.10
CA TRP A 22 -3.43 -13.96 -1.27
C TRP A 22 -2.58 -13.63 -0.04
N GLU A 23 -3.17 -13.72 1.16
CA GLU A 23 -2.47 -13.48 2.43
C GLU A 23 -1.33 -14.48 2.62
N ARG A 24 -1.58 -15.77 2.31
CA ARG A 24 -0.53 -16.81 2.32
C ARG A 24 0.61 -16.46 1.38
N PHE A 25 0.29 -16.05 0.16
CA PHE A 25 1.29 -15.70 -0.86
C PHE A 25 2.13 -14.49 -0.45
N GLN A 26 1.51 -13.43 0.09
CA GLN A 26 2.22 -12.26 0.60
C GLN A 26 3.16 -12.60 1.75
N ASN A 27 2.72 -13.46 2.68
CA ASN A 27 3.55 -13.92 3.78
C ASN A 27 4.77 -14.70 3.27
N ALA A 28 4.60 -15.61 2.32
CA ALA A 28 5.71 -16.36 1.71
C ALA A 28 6.68 -15.46 0.93
N LEU A 29 6.17 -14.44 0.23
CA LEU A 29 7.00 -13.44 -0.45
C LEU A 29 7.90 -12.70 0.55
N LYS A 30 7.31 -12.22 1.65
CA LYS A 30 7.99 -11.46 2.70
C LYS A 30 8.98 -12.31 3.49
N SER A 31 8.62 -13.54 3.85
CA SER A 31 9.44 -14.41 4.72
C SER A 31 10.68 -14.93 4.01
N ASP A 32 10.52 -15.38 2.75
CA ASP A 32 11.50 -16.23 2.08
C ASP A 32 11.93 -15.69 0.72
N HIS A 33 10.99 -15.35 -0.17
CA HIS A 33 11.33 -15.04 -1.56
C HIS A 33 12.13 -13.73 -1.70
N PHE A 34 11.76 -12.67 -0.97
CA PHE A 34 12.55 -11.43 -1.01
C PHE A 34 13.96 -11.62 -0.47
N LYS A 35 14.14 -12.36 0.63
CA LYS A 35 15.49 -12.66 1.15
C LYS A 35 16.35 -13.42 0.15
N ARG A 36 15.76 -14.35 -0.62
CA ARG A 36 16.46 -15.07 -1.68
C ARG A 36 16.84 -14.14 -2.83
N LEU A 37 15.92 -13.28 -3.27
CA LEU A 37 16.17 -12.30 -4.32
C LEU A 37 17.26 -11.29 -3.92
N GLU A 38 17.24 -10.82 -2.67
CA GLU A 38 18.27 -9.95 -2.10
C GLU A 38 19.64 -10.65 -2.07
N ARG A 39 19.70 -11.91 -1.58
CA ARG A 39 20.93 -12.70 -1.56
C ARG A 39 21.53 -12.87 -2.96
N ASP A 40 20.68 -13.11 -3.95
CA ASP A 40 21.09 -13.32 -5.34
C ASP A 40 21.27 -11.98 -6.09
N ASN A 41 21.17 -10.85 -5.38
CA ASN A 41 21.29 -9.48 -5.90
C ASN A 41 20.36 -9.19 -7.10
N VAL A 42 19.15 -9.76 -7.06
CA VAL A 42 18.14 -9.58 -8.10
C VAL A 42 17.28 -8.37 -7.78
N ASN A 43 17.21 -7.42 -8.72
CA ASN A 43 16.34 -6.26 -8.58
C ASN A 43 14.85 -6.65 -8.67
N TYR A 44 14.07 -6.29 -7.65
CA TYR A 44 12.62 -6.51 -7.57
C TYR A 44 11.87 -5.21 -7.22
N ALA A 45 10.59 -5.15 -7.56
CA ALA A 45 9.75 -3.98 -7.29
C ALA A 45 9.06 -4.05 -5.91
N ASN A 46 9.01 -2.92 -5.21
CA ASN A 46 8.31 -2.74 -3.93
C ASN A 46 6.84 -2.31 -4.09
N SER A 47 6.27 -2.44 -5.29
CA SER A 47 4.90 -1.98 -5.61
C SER A 47 3.80 -2.69 -4.82
N MET A 48 4.12 -3.78 -4.11
CA MET A 48 3.19 -4.43 -3.20
C MET A 48 2.79 -3.48 -2.05
N PHE A 49 3.73 -2.66 -1.58
CA PHE A 49 3.54 -1.73 -0.46
C PHE A 49 3.00 -0.36 -0.88
N THR A 50 2.34 -0.28 -2.03
CA THR A 50 1.74 0.97 -2.52
C THR A 50 0.35 1.17 -1.90
N VAL A 51 0.08 2.41 -1.46
CA VAL A 51 -1.27 2.83 -1.05
C VAL A 51 -2.03 3.33 -2.27
N TYR A 52 -3.24 2.82 -2.47
CA TYR A 52 -4.15 3.25 -3.52
C TYR A 52 -5.18 4.23 -2.96
N PRO A 53 -4.99 5.55 -3.14
CA PRO A 53 -5.98 6.54 -2.78
C PRO A 53 -7.10 6.61 -3.83
N ALA A 54 -8.33 6.70 -3.36
CA ALA A 54 -9.50 7.08 -4.13
C ALA A 54 -10.22 8.19 -3.37
N PHE A 55 -10.91 9.08 -4.08
CA PHE A 55 -11.72 10.11 -3.45
C PHE A 55 -13.03 10.31 -4.18
N ALA A 56 -14.06 10.74 -3.46
CA ALA A 56 -15.33 11.17 -3.98
C ALA A 56 -15.60 12.60 -3.54
N ILE A 57 -16.07 13.46 -4.44
CA ILE A 57 -16.44 14.83 -4.12
C ILE A 57 -17.94 14.87 -3.91
N ASP A 58 -18.37 15.27 -2.72
CA ASP A 58 -19.75 15.61 -2.46
C ASP A 58 -19.98 17.09 -2.82
N GLN A 59 -20.60 17.30 -4.00
CA GLN A 59 -20.89 18.64 -4.52
C GLN A 59 -21.91 19.41 -3.67
N LEU A 60 -22.72 18.72 -2.85
CA LEU A 60 -23.75 19.35 -2.03
C LEU A 60 -23.14 19.96 -0.76
N ASN A 61 -22.18 19.27 -0.16
CA ASN A 61 -21.56 19.68 1.11
C ASN A 61 -20.19 20.35 0.93
N THR A 62 -19.63 20.40 -0.29
CA THR A 62 -18.26 20.89 -0.55
C THR A 62 -17.22 20.11 0.26
N GLU A 63 -17.43 18.79 0.39
CA GLU A 63 -16.57 17.88 1.14
C GLU A 63 -15.98 16.84 0.18
N ALA A 64 -14.73 16.43 0.42
CA ALA A 64 -14.09 15.32 -0.26
C ALA A 64 -14.01 14.12 0.70
N ILE A 65 -14.60 13.00 0.30
CA ILE A 65 -14.50 11.72 1.02
C ILE A 65 -13.28 11.00 0.45
N VAL A 66 -12.34 10.62 1.33
CA VAL A 66 -11.13 9.90 0.93
C VAL A 66 -11.20 8.45 1.38
N PHE A 67 -10.85 7.57 0.45
CA PHE A 67 -10.70 6.13 0.64
C PHE A 67 -9.24 5.75 0.40
N LEU A 68 -8.58 5.20 1.41
CA LEU A 68 -7.24 4.63 1.26
C LEU A 68 -7.36 3.11 1.27
N LYS A 69 -6.84 2.46 0.23
CA LYS A 69 -6.78 1.00 0.13
C LYS A 69 -5.35 0.52 0.01
N THR A 70 -5.08 -0.64 0.59
CA THR A 70 -3.82 -1.37 0.42
C THR A 70 -4.16 -2.82 0.09
N GLU A 71 -3.34 -3.43 -0.76
CA GLU A 71 -3.40 -4.87 -1.02
C GLU A 71 -2.59 -5.67 0.00
N THR A 72 -1.78 -5.00 0.84
CA THR A 72 -0.87 -5.66 1.78
C THR A 72 -1.51 -5.86 3.14
N VAL A 73 -1.55 -7.11 3.59
CA VAL A 73 -2.09 -7.49 4.89
C VAL A 73 -1.07 -7.22 6.01
N GLY A 74 -1.56 -6.75 7.17
CA GLY A 74 -0.75 -6.61 8.39
C GLY A 74 0.03 -5.29 8.53
N PHE A 75 -0.30 -4.28 7.73
CA PHE A 75 0.34 -2.96 7.80
C PHE A 75 -0.68 -1.85 8.02
N SER A 76 -0.23 -0.76 8.66
CA SER A 76 -1.07 0.41 8.91
C SER A 76 -0.75 1.51 7.91
N ILE A 77 -1.79 2.14 7.38
CA ILE A 77 -1.67 3.31 6.51
C ILE A 77 -1.64 4.55 7.39
N TYR A 78 -0.65 5.41 7.18
CA TYR A 78 -0.56 6.72 7.80
C TYR A 78 -0.60 7.81 6.73
N TYR A 79 -1.30 8.90 7.01
CA TYR A 79 -1.48 9.97 6.05
C TYR A 79 -1.34 11.37 6.68
N THR A 80 -1.07 12.34 5.82
CA THR A 80 -0.97 13.76 6.14
C THR A 80 -1.82 14.56 5.16
N LEU A 81 -2.38 15.66 5.63
CA LEU A 81 -3.20 16.59 4.84
C LEU A 81 -2.49 17.92 4.58
N ASP A 82 -1.35 18.15 5.25
CA ASP A 82 -0.59 19.40 5.16
C ASP A 82 0.50 19.35 4.06
N GLY A 83 0.57 18.25 3.31
CA GLY A 83 1.56 18.01 2.26
C GLY A 83 2.97 17.65 2.75
N SER A 84 3.18 17.55 4.07
CA SER A 84 4.38 16.96 4.66
C SER A 84 4.42 15.45 4.44
N ASP A 85 5.61 14.86 4.46
CA ASP A 85 5.72 13.40 4.32
C ASP A 85 5.15 12.69 5.56
N PRO A 86 4.33 11.65 5.39
CA PRO A 86 3.78 10.91 6.51
C PRO A 86 4.92 10.23 7.29
N THR A 87 4.75 10.15 8.60
CA THR A 87 5.64 9.42 9.51
C THR A 87 4.77 8.54 10.42
N ILE A 88 5.36 7.69 11.25
CA ILE A 88 4.59 6.90 12.23
C ILE A 88 3.79 7.76 13.23
N ASN A 89 4.16 9.03 13.39
CA ASN A 89 3.44 9.98 14.24
C ASN A 89 2.30 10.71 13.50
N ALA A 90 2.10 10.41 12.21
CA ALA A 90 1.02 11.01 11.42
C ALA A 90 -0.34 10.38 11.75
N ILE A 91 -1.38 10.79 11.04
CA ILE A 91 -2.73 10.33 11.31
C ILE A 91 -2.87 8.90 10.77
N LYS A 92 -3.21 7.97 11.66
CA LYS A 92 -3.51 6.58 11.27
C LYS A 92 -4.84 6.52 10.54
N TYR A 93 -4.88 5.81 9.43
CA TYR A 93 -6.11 5.55 8.70
C TYR A 93 -6.88 4.39 9.33
N GLU A 94 -8.05 4.68 9.90
CA GLU A 94 -8.95 3.69 10.52
C GLU A 94 -10.26 3.49 9.74
N GLY A 95 -10.58 4.42 8.84
CA GLY A 95 -11.81 4.41 8.03
C GLY A 95 -11.83 5.56 7.04
N ASP A 96 -12.79 5.54 6.13
CA ASP A 96 -13.04 6.64 5.23
C ASP A 96 -13.33 7.92 6.02
N PHE A 97 -12.71 9.02 5.58
CA PHE A 97 -12.83 10.29 6.26
C PHE A 97 -13.14 11.41 5.28
N LYS A 98 -13.78 12.44 5.81
CA LYS A 98 -14.14 13.64 5.06
C LYS A 98 -13.10 14.72 5.28
N THR A 99 -12.69 15.40 4.22
CA THR A 99 -11.75 16.51 4.26
C THR A 99 -12.15 17.60 3.26
N LYS A 100 -11.49 18.76 3.35
CA LYS A 100 -11.76 19.88 2.45
C LYS A 100 -11.20 19.60 1.05
N PRO A 101 -11.91 19.98 -0.03
CA PRO A 101 -11.37 19.94 -1.38
C PRO A 101 -10.15 20.88 -1.49
N LYS A 102 -9.25 20.61 -2.46
CA LYS A 102 -7.94 21.29 -2.66
C LYS A 102 -6.84 20.99 -1.65
N THR A 103 -7.03 20.00 -0.80
CA THR A 103 -6.01 19.55 0.17
C THR A 103 -5.02 18.59 -0.50
N LEU A 104 -3.74 18.65 -0.11
CA LEU A 104 -2.69 17.76 -0.60
C LEU A 104 -2.55 16.59 0.37
N LEU A 105 -2.97 15.41 -0.06
CA LEU A 105 -2.92 14.22 0.76
C LEU A 105 -1.72 13.39 0.37
N LYS A 106 -0.90 13.05 1.37
CA LYS A 106 0.16 12.05 1.23
C LYS A 106 -0.13 10.88 2.14
N ALA A 107 0.03 9.66 1.63
CA ALA A 107 -0.19 8.43 2.38
C ALA A 107 0.98 7.46 2.19
N GLY A 108 1.35 6.76 3.26
CA GLY A 108 2.39 5.74 3.25
C GLY A 108 1.99 4.55 4.10
N LEU A 109 2.57 3.39 3.76
CA LEU A 109 2.44 2.15 4.54
C LEU A 109 3.62 2.03 5.50
N PHE A 110 3.29 1.84 6.77
CA PHE A 110 4.28 1.71 7.85
C PHE A 110 4.17 0.36 8.54
N ASN A 111 5.34 -0.14 8.94
CA ASN A 111 5.47 -1.28 9.84
C ASN A 111 5.19 -0.90 11.29
N GLU A 112 4.95 -1.91 12.13
CA GLU A 112 4.97 -1.77 13.59
C GLU A 112 6.30 -1.18 14.12
N ALA A 113 7.40 -1.38 13.38
CA ALA A 113 8.71 -0.80 13.67
C ALA A 113 8.88 0.68 13.24
N GLY A 114 7.91 1.26 12.52
CA GLY A 114 7.97 2.66 12.05
C GLY A 114 8.73 2.88 10.73
N GLU A 115 9.13 1.81 10.06
CA GLU A 115 9.77 1.90 8.73
C GLU A 115 8.73 2.03 7.62
N LEU A 116 9.01 2.92 6.66
CA LEU A 116 8.25 3.08 5.42
C LEU A 116 8.63 1.93 4.47
N LEU A 117 7.68 1.05 4.15
CA LEU A 117 7.93 -0.12 3.29
C LEU A 117 7.80 0.14 1.79
N GLY A 118 7.15 1.24 1.41
CA GLY A 118 6.81 1.56 0.03
C GLY A 118 7.17 2.98 -0.34
N GLU A 119 6.64 3.43 -1.47
CA GLU A 119 6.69 4.83 -1.86
C GLU A 119 5.52 5.59 -1.23
N ILE A 120 5.75 6.86 -0.91
CA ILE A 120 4.69 7.75 -0.43
C ILE A 120 3.80 8.09 -1.63
N THR A 121 2.52 7.76 -1.54
CA THR A 121 1.55 8.14 -2.56
C THR A 121 1.04 9.54 -2.28
N GLU A 122 1.15 10.43 -3.27
CA GLU A 122 0.60 11.77 -3.22
C GLU A 122 -0.66 11.87 -4.09
N ILE A 123 -1.73 12.44 -3.53
CA ILE A 123 -2.94 12.78 -4.28
C ILE A 123 -3.40 14.19 -3.93
N ARG A 124 -3.67 14.97 -4.97
CA ARG A 124 -4.27 16.29 -4.84
C ARG A 124 -5.78 16.17 -5.02
N LEU A 125 -6.52 16.45 -3.95
CA LEU A 125 -7.99 16.48 -4.00
C LEU A 125 -8.41 17.67 -4.86
N LYS A 126 -9.17 17.42 -5.92
CA LYS A 126 -9.63 18.48 -6.84
C LYS A 126 -10.84 19.24 -6.29
#